data_AF-A0AAX1EI52-F1
#
_entry.id   AF-A0AAX1EI52-F1
#
_cell.length_a   1.000
_cell.length_b   1.000
_cell.length_c   1.000
_cell.angle_alpha   90.00
_cell.angle_beta   90.00
_cell.angle_gamma   90.00
#
_symmetry.space_group_name_H-M   'P 1'
#
loop_
_entity.id
_entity.type
_entity.pdbx_description
1 polymer ?
#
loop_
_entity_poly.entity_id
_entity_poly.type
_entity_poly.pdbx_seq_one_letter_code
_entity_poly.pdbx_strand_id
1 'polypeptide(L)'
;MPRNRMIKCEFWTSEQVLSCSPLSRLLFIGLWNFADDNGVHQASYLRLKAEIFPADEFTIENIKNLINELISNNLLIEYEAENKKYWMVTGWKQHQKIDKPTYRHPLPSLKSDDISETSLPYIDEHSTSVHRNIDNNSTTSSRIVATKEKKKKVKEKNNIGEVKTSPVDAISTDIQEIFQYWQEIMNHPKAKLDKKRKKIIKDALELGYSIGELKQAIDGCSKTPHNMGKNDRHQIYDDIGLILRDSDHIERFINNSNINPHTNGDQSLPDFMKGVL
;
A
#
# COMPACT_ATOMS: atom_id res chain seq x y z
N MET A 1 -15.05 16.05 4.19
CA MET A 1 -15.04 15.58 5.58
C MET A 1 -13.57 15.46 5.95
N PRO A 2 -13.15 15.87 7.15
CA PRO A 2 -11.76 15.70 7.55
C PRO A 2 -11.32 14.24 7.40
N ARG A 3 -10.08 14.01 6.97
CA ARG A 3 -9.50 12.67 6.82
C ARG A 3 -8.15 12.64 7.50
N ASN A 4 -7.85 11.54 8.18
CA ASN A 4 -6.51 11.31 8.71
C ASN A 4 -5.54 11.18 7.53
N ARG A 5 -4.48 11.97 7.53
CA ARG A 5 -3.40 11.91 6.53
C ARG A 5 -2.12 11.39 7.16
N MET A 6 -1.37 10.59 6.41
CA MET A 6 -0.07 10.10 6.85
C MET A 6 0.99 11.17 6.63
N ILE A 7 1.80 11.42 7.66
CA ILE A 7 3.01 12.24 7.56
C ILE A 7 4.16 11.31 7.18
N LYS A 8 4.72 11.48 5.99
CA LYS A 8 5.86 10.67 5.54
C LYS A 8 7.16 11.16 6.17
N CYS A 9 8.17 10.30 6.27
CA CYS A 9 9.46 10.65 6.87
C CYS A 9 10.15 11.83 6.17
N GLU A 10 9.98 11.95 4.84
CA GLU A 10 10.54 13.01 4.01
C GLU A 10 10.05 14.41 4.43
N PHE A 11 8.92 14.51 5.13
CA PHE A 11 8.46 15.76 5.72
C PHE A 11 9.49 16.34 6.70
N TRP A 12 10.09 15.49 7.53
CA TRP A 12 11.02 15.90 8.58
C TRP A 12 12.40 16.27 8.05
N THR A 13 12.73 15.85 6.83
CA THR A 13 14.01 16.14 6.18
C THR A 13 13.88 17.16 5.05
N SER A 14 12.67 17.62 4.73
CA SER A 14 12.44 18.60 3.66
C SER A 14 12.96 19.97 4.09
N GLU A 15 13.95 20.50 3.36
CA GLU A 15 14.53 21.83 3.65
C GLU A 15 13.46 22.93 3.64
N GLN A 16 12.51 22.91 2.71
CA GLN A 16 11.41 23.87 2.63
C GLN A 16 10.56 23.89 3.92
N VAL A 17 10.28 22.70 4.47
CA VAL A 17 9.50 22.55 5.71
C VAL A 17 10.34 22.96 6.92
N LEU A 18 11.64 22.62 6.92
CA LEU A 18 12.56 22.97 7.99
C LEU A 18 12.84 24.48 8.08
N SER A 19 12.75 25.20 6.96
CA SER A 19 12.84 26.67 6.91
C SER A 19 11.63 27.39 7.54
N CYS A 20 10.51 26.70 7.75
CA CYS A 20 9.33 27.27 8.41
C CYS A 20 9.45 27.19 9.94
N SER A 21 8.76 28.06 10.67
CA SER A 21 8.67 27.95 12.12
C SER A 21 7.95 26.65 12.55
N PRO A 22 8.22 26.10 13.76
CA PRO A 22 7.57 24.88 14.22
C PRO A 22 6.03 24.97 14.22
N LEU A 23 5.47 26.15 14.55
CA LEU A 23 4.02 26.38 14.52
C LEU A 23 3.48 26.37 13.09
N SER A 24 4.20 26.95 12.12
CA SER A 24 3.82 26.87 10.70
C SER A 24 3.83 25.43 10.20
N ARG A 25 4.81 24.62 10.62
CA ARG A 25 4.85 23.18 10.29
C ARG A 25 3.66 22.43 10.87
N LEU A 26 3.30 22.71 12.13
CA LEU A 26 2.12 22.12 12.79
C LEU A 26 0.82 22.53 12.09
N LEU A 27 0.68 23.82 11.76
CA LEU A 27 -0.45 24.35 10.98
C LEU A 27 -0.54 23.64 9.62
N PHE A 28 0.59 23.43 8.95
CA PHE A 28 0.63 22.77 7.65
C PHE A 28 0.18 21.30 7.72
N ILE A 29 0.65 20.55 8.72
CA ILE A 29 0.20 19.18 8.99
C ILE A 29 -1.31 19.17 9.29
N GLY A 30 -1.79 20.06 10.16
CA GLY A 30 -3.20 20.17 10.51
C GLY A 30 -4.07 20.47 9.28
N LEU A 31 -3.62 21.38 8.42
CA LEU A 31 -4.30 21.76 7.18
C LEU A 31 -4.54 20.55 6.27
N TRP A 32 -3.59 19.60 6.18
CA TRP A 32 -3.73 18.41 5.34
C TRP A 32 -4.95 17.56 5.71
N ASN A 33 -5.33 17.53 7.00
CA ASN A 33 -6.48 16.76 7.46
C ASN A 33 -7.81 17.38 7.02
N PHE A 34 -7.86 18.71 6.88
CA PHE A 34 -9.07 19.45 6.51
C PHE A 34 -9.14 19.79 5.01
N ALA A 35 -8.03 19.70 4.29
CA ALA A 35 -7.98 19.83 2.85
C ALA A 35 -8.73 18.69 2.14
N ASP A 36 -9.29 18.99 0.97
CA ASP A 36 -9.91 17.98 0.11
C ASP A 36 -8.85 17.06 -0.55
N ASP A 37 -9.28 16.11 -1.39
CA ASP A 37 -8.36 15.16 -1.99
C ASP A 37 -7.47 15.75 -3.10
N ASN A 38 -7.67 17.01 -3.48
CA ASN A 38 -6.74 17.79 -4.30
C ASN A 38 -5.74 18.60 -3.46
N GLY A 39 -5.83 18.52 -2.13
CA GLY A 39 -5.00 19.34 -1.25
C GLY A 39 -5.48 20.78 -1.19
N VAL A 40 -6.76 21.03 -1.48
CA VAL A 40 -7.36 22.36 -1.46
C VAL A 40 -8.15 22.58 -0.18
N HIS A 41 -7.97 23.75 0.42
CA HIS A 41 -8.74 24.24 1.55
C HIS A 41 -9.25 25.66 1.25
N GLN A 42 -10.41 26.03 1.78
CA GLN A 42 -10.95 27.38 1.61
C GLN A 42 -10.17 28.39 2.45
N ALA A 43 -9.64 29.45 1.84
CA ALA A 43 -8.81 30.44 2.51
C ALA A 43 -9.62 31.27 3.51
N SER A 44 -9.71 30.78 4.74
CA SER A 44 -10.38 31.43 5.86
C SER A 44 -9.55 31.22 7.12
N TYR A 45 -8.85 32.27 7.54
CA TYR A 45 -7.98 32.23 8.71
C TYR A 45 -8.75 31.90 9.99
N LEU A 46 -9.98 32.43 10.13
CA LEU A 46 -10.84 32.15 11.28
C LEU A 46 -11.22 30.67 11.34
N ARG A 47 -11.60 30.10 10.20
CA ARG A 47 -11.96 28.68 10.10
C ARG A 47 -10.75 27.81 10.41
N LEU A 48 -9.61 28.11 9.80
CA LEU A 48 -8.39 27.35 10.00
C LEU A 48 -7.91 27.40 11.47
N LYS A 49 -8.03 28.57 12.11
CA LYS A 49 -7.79 28.73 13.56
C LYS A 49 -8.68 27.81 14.38
N ALA A 50 -9.98 27.80 14.10
CA ALA A 50 -10.94 26.95 14.82
C ALA A 50 -10.73 25.46 14.55
N GLU A 51 -10.24 25.08 13.38
CA GLU A 51 -9.99 23.69 13.00
C GLU A 51 -8.71 23.11 13.63
N ILE A 52 -7.64 23.91 13.74
CA ILE A 52 -6.31 23.43 14.15
C ILE A 52 -5.95 23.85 15.58
N PHE A 53 -6.38 25.04 16.00
CA PHE A 53 -6.03 25.66 17.29
C PHE A 53 -7.28 26.16 18.04
N PRO A 54 -8.27 25.30 18.31
CA PRO A 54 -9.55 25.72 18.89
C PRO A 54 -9.42 26.32 20.29
N ALA A 55 -8.53 25.76 21.12
CA ALA A 55 -8.33 26.15 22.52
C ALA A 55 -7.20 27.16 22.73
N ASP A 56 -6.40 27.44 21.69
CA ASP A 56 -5.24 28.32 21.82
C ASP A 56 -5.57 29.78 21.52
N GLU A 57 -4.85 30.66 22.20
CA GLU A 57 -4.95 32.12 22.11
C GLU A 57 -4.19 32.67 20.89
N PHE A 58 -4.47 32.15 19.69
CA PHE A 58 -3.96 32.71 18.44
C PHE A 58 -4.89 33.78 17.88
N THR A 59 -4.32 34.95 17.57
CA THR A 59 -5.01 35.98 16.79
C THR A 59 -5.05 35.61 15.32
N ILE A 60 -5.97 36.20 14.55
CA ILE A 60 -6.04 36.02 13.10
C ILE A 60 -4.75 36.46 12.41
N GLU A 61 -4.08 37.50 12.92
CA GLU A 61 -2.79 37.95 12.38
C GLU A 61 -1.69 36.91 12.61
N ASN A 62 -1.71 36.19 13.73
CA ASN A 62 -0.78 35.07 13.93
C ASN A 62 -0.98 34.00 12.87
N ILE A 63 -2.23 33.55 12.63
CA ILE A 63 -2.52 32.53 11.61
C ILE A 63 -2.12 33.01 10.21
N LYS A 64 -2.37 34.28 9.91
CA LYS A 64 -1.95 34.89 8.65
C LYS A 64 -0.44 34.86 8.47
N ASN A 65 0.33 35.19 9.50
CA ASN A 65 1.80 35.11 9.47
C ASN A 65 2.28 33.68 9.26
N LEU A 66 1.69 32.69 9.95
CA LEU A 66 2.03 31.28 9.74
C LEU A 66 1.71 30.82 8.31
N ILE A 67 0.58 31.21 7.74
CA ILE A 67 0.23 30.93 6.34
C ILE A 67 1.21 31.62 5.38
N ASN A 68 1.59 32.87 5.64
CA ASN A 68 2.55 33.60 4.82
C ASN A 68 3.92 32.93 4.80
N GLU A 69 4.38 32.35 5.91
CA GLU A 69 5.60 31.53 5.94
C GLU A 69 5.49 30.33 4.99
N LEU A 70 4.35 29.63 5.01
CA LEU A 70 4.11 28.47 4.14
C LEU A 70 4.03 28.86 2.65
N ILE A 71 3.41 29.99 2.34
CA ILE A 71 3.36 30.54 0.97
C ILE A 71 4.77 30.95 0.51
N SER A 72 5.53 31.65 1.36
CA SER A 72 6.88 32.11 1.03
C SER A 72 7.85 30.95 0.77
N ASN A 73 7.63 29.81 1.43
CA ASN A 73 8.40 28.57 1.20
C ASN A 73 7.81 27.68 0.08
N ASN A 74 6.84 28.18 -0.69
CA ASN A 74 6.15 27.46 -1.78
C ASN A 74 5.48 26.14 -1.35
N LEU A 75 5.09 26.02 -0.07
CA LEU A 75 4.33 24.88 0.44
C LEU A 75 2.82 25.05 0.21
N LEU A 76 2.36 26.31 0.09
CA LEU A 76 1.00 26.69 -0.23
C LEU A 76 0.95 27.70 -1.38
N ILE A 77 -0.10 27.60 -2.19
CA ILE A 77 -0.46 28.60 -3.20
C ILE A 77 -1.84 29.15 -2.85
N GLU A 78 -1.97 30.47 -2.72
CA GLU A 78 -3.25 31.16 -2.63
C GLU A 78 -3.77 31.50 -4.03
N TYR A 79 -5.03 31.18 -4.31
CA TYR A 79 -5.70 31.52 -5.56
C TYR A 79 -7.17 31.84 -5.33
N GLU A 80 -7.81 32.45 -6.32
CA GLU A 80 -9.23 32.79 -6.30
C GLU A 80 -9.98 32.04 -7.39
N ALA A 81 -11.12 31.45 -7.02
CA ALA A 81 -12.06 30.80 -7.92
C ALA A 81 -13.47 31.05 -7.42
N GLU A 82 -14.45 31.24 -8.31
CA GLU A 82 -15.85 31.45 -7.92
C GLU A 82 -16.05 32.57 -6.86
N ASN A 83 -15.27 33.67 -6.94
CA ASN A 83 -15.22 34.79 -5.98
C ASN A 83 -14.86 34.39 -4.54
N LYS A 84 -14.16 33.26 -4.37
CA LYS A 84 -13.66 32.79 -3.08
C LYS A 84 -12.18 32.48 -3.19
N LYS A 85 -11.45 32.78 -2.12
CA LYS A 85 -10.04 32.43 -2.00
C LYS A 85 -9.86 31.01 -1.49
N TYR A 86 -8.81 30.35 -1.96
CA TYR A 86 -8.44 28.99 -1.61
C TYR A 86 -6.93 28.88 -1.42
N TRP A 87 -6.52 27.95 -0.57
CA TRP A 87 -5.13 27.51 -0.44
C TRP A 87 -4.99 26.11 -1.01
N MET A 88 -4.00 25.92 -1.87
CA MET A 88 -3.64 24.61 -2.42
C MET A 88 -2.25 24.20 -1.92
N VAL A 89 -2.15 22.98 -1.42
CA VAL A 89 -0.88 22.37 -1.04
C VAL A 89 -0.09 21.97 -2.28
N THR A 90 1.16 22.40 -2.37
CA THR A 90 2.04 22.05 -3.48
C THR A 90 2.49 20.59 -3.38
N GLY A 91 2.70 19.93 -4.53
CA GLY A 91 3.16 18.54 -4.56
C GLY A 91 2.17 17.51 -3.99
N TRP A 92 0.89 17.87 -3.76
CA TRP A 92 -0.08 17.03 -3.03
C TRP A 92 -0.14 15.58 -3.50
N LYS A 93 -0.22 15.34 -4.81
CA LYS A 93 -0.29 13.98 -5.40
C LYS A 93 0.96 13.12 -5.13
N GLN A 94 2.11 13.75 -4.90
CA GLN A 94 3.36 13.07 -4.59
C GLN A 94 3.40 12.68 -3.10
N HIS A 95 2.81 13.49 -2.24
CA HIS A 95 2.83 13.31 -0.79
C HIS A 95 1.63 12.52 -0.25
N GLN A 96 0.47 12.58 -0.90
CA GLN A 96 -0.75 11.89 -0.48
C GLN A 96 -1.28 11.00 -1.60
N LYS A 97 -1.17 9.67 -1.41
CA LYS A 97 -1.82 8.69 -2.28
C LYS A 97 -3.21 8.40 -1.71
N ILE A 98 -4.24 8.72 -2.48
CA ILE A 98 -5.63 8.64 -2.03
C ILE A 98 -6.38 7.64 -2.89
N ASP A 99 -6.85 6.57 -2.26
CA ASP A 99 -7.71 5.60 -2.92
C ASP A 99 -9.16 6.13 -2.88
N LYS A 100 -9.79 6.25 -4.07
CA LYS A 100 -11.15 6.80 -4.28
C LYS A 100 -11.31 8.27 -3.83
N PRO A 101 -10.75 9.21 -4.61
CA PRO A 101 -10.76 10.63 -4.24
C PRO A 101 -12.17 11.25 -4.32
N THR A 102 -12.37 12.27 -3.50
CA THR A 102 -13.55 13.13 -3.41
C THR A 102 -13.08 14.58 -3.53
N TYR A 103 -13.46 15.22 -4.62
CA TYR A 103 -13.08 16.60 -4.94
C TYR A 103 -14.20 17.54 -4.53
N ARG A 104 -13.88 18.63 -3.83
CA ARG A 104 -14.88 19.55 -3.30
C ARG A 104 -14.66 20.98 -3.77
N HIS A 105 -13.41 21.38 -3.95
CA HIS A 105 -13.06 22.75 -4.27
C HIS A 105 -12.61 22.90 -5.73
N PRO A 106 -12.93 24.04 -6.37
CA PRO A 106 -12.50 24.32 -7.73
C PRO A 106 -10.98 24.44 -7.77
N LEU A 107 -10.35 23.93 -8.83
CA LEU A 107 -8.92 24.14 -9.06
C LEU A 107 -8.68 25.55 -9.63
N PRO A 108 -7.44 26.08 -9.54
CA PRO A 108 -7.11 27.37 -10.14
C PRO A 108 -7.47 27.36 -11.64
N SER A 109 -8.27 28.32 -12.08
CA SER A 109 -8.52 28.50 -13.51
C SER A 109 -7.24 29.01 -14.16
N LEU A 110 -6.61 28.20 -15.02
CA LEU A 110 -5.61 28.69 -15.95
C LEU A 110 -6.34 29.58 -16.97
N LYS A 111 -6.45 30.88 -16.68
CA LYS A 111 -6.79 31.85 -17.71
C LYS A 111 -5.57 31.92 -18.62
N SER A 112 -5.70 31.34 -19.81
CA SER A 112 -4.80 31.56 -20.93
C SER A 112 -4.84 33.04 -21.26
N ASP A 113 -3.90 33.83 -20.73
CA ASP A 113 -3.48 35.15 -21.21
C ASP A 113 -2.35 35.63 -20.29
N ASP A 114 -1.16 35.07 -20.49
CA ASP A 114 0.15 35.74 -20.43
C ASP A 114 1.26 34.69 -20.29
N ILE A 115 1.95 34.47 -21.41
CA ILE A 115 3.21 33.74 -21.46
C ILE A 115 4.28 34.70 -20.97
N SER A 116 4.76 34.50 -19.74
CA SER A 116 6.14 34.80 -19.39
C SER A 116 6.71 33.61 -18.63
N GLU A 117 7.68 32.96 -19.28
CA GLU A 117 8.40 31.78 -18.81
C GLU A 117 8.90 31.94 -17.37
N THR A 118 8.38 31.15 -16.44
CA THR A 118 9.17 30.55 -15.35
C THR A 118 8.50 29.23 -14.94
N SER A 119 8.95 28.15 -15.59
CA SER A 119 8.96 26.76 -15.13
C SER A 119 7.82 26.27 -14.23
N LEU A 120 6.71 25.87 -14.85
CA LEU A 120 5.87 24.78 -14.38
C LEU A 120 6.08 23.57 -15.32
N PRO A 121 6.38 22.36 -14.82
CA PRO A 121 6.29 21.16 -15.63
C PRO A 121 4.80 20.85 -15.89
N TYR A 122 4.32 21.35 -17.01
CA TYR A 122 3.11 20.88 -17.67
C TYR A 122 3.36 19.45 -18.17
N ILE A 123 2.62 18.47 -17.65
CA ILE A 123 2.33 17.24 -18.38
C ILE A 123 0.85 16.93 -18.23
N ASP A 124 0.18 17.06 -19.36
CA ASP A 124 -1.20 16.73 -19.62
C ASP A 124 -1.35 15.26 -20.07
N GLU A 125 -2.61 14.85 -20.03
CA GLU A 125 -3.27 13.81 -20.80
C GLU A 125 -3.05 12.32 -20.49
N HIS A 126 -4.20 11.72 -20.14
CA HIS A 126 -4.72 10.47 -20.66
C HIS A 126 -3.71 9.40 -21.12
N SER A 127 -3.54 8.35 -20.30
CA SER A 127 -3.63 7.01 -20.89
C SER A 127 -3.91 5.90 -19.89
N THR A 128 -4.89 5.10 -20.29
CA THR A 128 -5.18 3.74 -19.86
C THR A 128 -3.94 2.84 -19.93
N SER A 129 -3.56 2.20 -18.83
CA SER A 129 -2.62 1.08 -18.89
C SER A 129 -3.38 -0.24 -18.77
N VAL A 130 -3.87 -0.71 -19.93
CA VAL A 130 -4.15 -2.13 -20.17
C VAL A 130 -2.81 -2.86 -20.27
N HIS A 131 -2.77 -4.06 -19.68
CA HIS A 131 -1.75 -5.10 -19.87
C HIS A 131 -1.08 -5.13 -21.25
N ARG A 132 0.26 -5.29 -21.25
CA ARG A 132 0.91 -6.41 -21.95
C ARG A 132 2.36 -6.63 -21.53
N ASN A 133 2.70 -7.91 -21.49
CA ASN A 133 4.03 -8.49 -21.55
C ASN A 133 4.91 -7.86 -22.63
N ILE A 134 6.23 -7.93 -22.47
CA ILE A 134 7.15 -8.55 -23.44
C ILE A 134 8.56 -8.66 -22.83
N ASP A 135 9.14 -9.84 -23.05
CA ASP A 135 10.52 -10.25 -22.82
C ASP A 135 11.57 -9.46 -23.65
N ASN A 136 12.83 -9.62 -23.20
CA ASN A 136 14.09 -9.73 -23.96
C ASN A 136 15.10 -8.57 -23.90
N ASN A 137 16.22 -8.91 -23.24
CA ASN A 137 17.61 -8.81 -23.69
C ASN A 137 18.11 -7.49 -24.30
N SER A 138 19.07 -6.83 -23.63
CA SER A 138 20.49 -6.99 -23.99
C SER A 138 21.45 -6.21 -23.09
N THR A 139 22.66 -6.77 -23.03
CA THR A 139 23.76 -6.61 -22.08
C THR A 139 24.76 -5.54 -22.53
N THR A 140 25.55 -4.98 -21.60
CA THR A 140 26.90 -4.49 -21.91
C THR A 140 27.91 -4.98 -20.86
N SER A 141 28.92 -5.68 -21.37
CA SER A 141 30.22 -6.17 -20.85
C SER A 141 30.68 -5.75 -19.44
N SER A 142 31.23 -6.66 -18.64
CA SER A 142 32.61 -7.15 -18.87
C SER A 142 32.91 -8.57 -18.34
N ARG A 143 33.37 -9.41 -19.29
CA ARG A 143 34.39 -10.49 -19.24
C ARG A 143 34.66 -11.24 -17.92
N ILE A 144 34.46 -12.56 -17.94
CA ILE A 144 35.52 -13.60 -17.90
C ILE A 144 34.96 -14.89 -18.55
N VAL A 145 35.83 -15.59 -19.27
CA VAL A 145 35.59 -16.66 -20.25
C VAL A 145 35.69 -18.05 -19.60
N ALA A 146 34.74 -18.96 -19.87
CA ALA A 146 34.98 -20.41 -19.96
C ALA A 146 33.77 -21.18 -20.57
N THR A 147 33.89 -21.45 -21.88
CA THR A 147 33.49 -22.65 -22.66
C THR A 147 32.29 -23.55 -22.29
N LYS A 148 31.34 -23.64 -23.25
CA LYS A 148 30.67 -24.81 -23.91
C LYS A 148 30.19 -25.98 -23.01
N GLU A 149 28.97 -26.53 -23.10
CA GLU A 149 28.30 -27.11 -24.28
C GLU A 149 26.76 -27.19 -24.11
N LYS A 150 26.04 -27.11 -25.23
CA LYS A 150 24.60 -27.43 -25.35
C LYS A 150 24.41 -28.93 -25.67
N LYS A 151 23.44 -29.59 -25.03
CA LYS A 151 22.71 -30.72 -25.64
C LYS A 151 21.20 -30.60 -25.39
N LYS A 152 20.44 -30.53 -26.50
CA LYS A 152 19.00 -30.81 -26.59
C LYS A 152 18.77 -32.33 -26.54
N LYS A 153 17.72 -32.79 -25.86
CA LYS A 153 16.89 -33.98 -26.17
C LYS A 153 15.51 -33.72 -25.55
N VAL A 154 14.46 -33.43 -26.32
CA VAL A 154 13.50 -34.37 -26.96
C VAL A 154 12.87 -35.35 -25.97
N LYS A 155 11.54 -35.29 -25.91
CA LYS A 155 10.61 -36.13 -25.16
C LYS A 155 10.66 -37.58 -25.64
N GLU A 156 10.64 -38.52 -24.71
CA GLU A 156 10.09 -39.86 -24.94
C GLU A 156 9.00 -40.12 -23.91
N LYS A 157 7.83 -40.52 -24.41
CA LYS A 157 6.83 -41.27 -23.64
C LYS A 157 7.34 -42.71 -23.58
N ASN A 158 7.22 -43.36 -22.43
CA ASN A 158 6.79 -44.76 -22.32
C ASN A 158 6.36 -45.07 -20.89
N ASN A 159 5.21 -45.73 -20.78
CA ASN A 159 4.72 -46.40 -19.57
C ASN A 159 5.51 -47.69 -19.32
N ILE A 160 5.67 -48.03 -18.04
CA ILE A 160 5.55 -49.34 -17.37
C ILE A 160 6.52 -49.35 -16.18
N GLY A 161 5.99 -49.70 -15.01
CA GLY A 161 6.54 -49.34 -13.72
C GLY A 161 7.67 -50.22 -13.19
N GLU A 162 8.39 -49.65 -12.23
CA GLU A 162 8.84 -50.31 -11.02
C GLU A 162 9.33 -49.24 -10.02
N VAL A 163 8.98 -49.47 -8.76
CA VAL A 163 9.05 -48.55 -7.62
C VAL A 163 10.49 -48.25 -7.22
N LYS A 164 10.94 -47.01 -7.41
CA LYS A 164 12.08 -46.40 -6.69
C LYS A 164 11.80 -44.91 -6.52
N THR A 165 11.33 -44.50 -5.33
CA THR A 165 10.93 -43.12 -5.05
C THR A 165 12.15 -42.20 -5.03
N SER A 166 12.26 -41.33 -6.02
CA SER A 166 13.27 -40.28 -6.10
C SER A 166 12.88 -39.10 -5.20
N PRO A 167 13.83 -38.33 -4.63
CA PRO A 167 13.52 -37.12 -3.83
C PRO A 167 12.63 -36.09 -4.56
N VAL A 168 12.64 -36.11 -5.89
CA VAL A 168 11.81 -35.25 -6.74
C VAL A 168 10.33 -35.65 -6.70
N ASP A 169 10.03 -36.94 -6.58
CA ASP A 169 8.67 -37.45 -6.54
C ASP A 169 8.01 -37.20 -5.17
N ALA A 170 8.81 -37.22 -4.10
CA ALA A 170 8.36 -36.89 -2.74
C ALA A 170 7.91 -35.42 -2.66
N ILE A 171 8.73 -34.47 -3.12
CA ILE A 171 8.38 -33.04 -3.12
C ILE A 171 7.12 -32.77 -3.96
N SER A 172 6.96 -33.47 -5.10
CA SER A 172 5.74 -33.34 -5.90
C SER A 172 4.49 -33.85 -5.17
N THR A 173 4.65 -34.86 -4.33
CA THR A 173 3.56 -35.43 -3.52
C THR A 173 3.20 -34.47 -2.39
N ASP A 174 4.19 -33.92 -1.68
CA ASP A 174 4.01 -32.95 -0.60
C ASP A 174 3.28 -31.68 -1.08
N ILE A 175 3.67 -31.15 -2.25
CA ILE A 175 3.02 -30.00 -2.86
C ILE A 175 1.55 -30.29 -3.18
N GLN A 176 1.25 -31.50 -3.69
CA GLN A 176 -0.12 -31.91 -3.98
C GLN A 176 -0.94 -32.07 -2.69
N GLU A 177 -0.35 -32.64 -1.66
CA GLU A 177 -1.00 -32.83 -0.36
C GLU A 177 -1.38 -31.49 0.29
N ILE A 178 -0.46 -30.52 0.33
CA ILE A 178 -0.73 -29.19 0.89
C ILE A 178 -1.79 -28.46 0.07
N PHE A 179 -1.73 -28.55 -1.26
CA PHE A 179 -2.71 -27.91 -2.13
C PHE A 179 -4.11 -28.51 -1.95
N GLN A 180 -4.22 -29.84 -1.92
CA GLN A 180 -5.49 -30.54 -1.72
C GLN A 180 -6.10 -30.16 -0.37
N TYR A 181 -5.28 -30.11 0.69
CA TYR A 181 -5.73 -29.68 2.00
C TYR A 181 -6.28 -28.25 1.99
N TRP A 182 -5.60 -27.32 1.33
CA TRP A 182 -6.10 -25.96 1.15
C TRP A 182 -7.45 -25.92 0.41
N GLN A 183 -7.64 -26.74 -0.64
CA GLN A 183 -8.90 -26.79 -1.38
C GLN A 183 -10.07 -27.24 -0.50
N GLU A 184 -9.82 -28.20 0.39
CA GLU A 184 -10.82 -28.75 1.31
C GLU A 184 -11.18 -27.72 2.39
N ILE A 185 -10.19 -27.14 3.06
CA ILE A 185 -10.42 -26.19 4.16
C ILE A 185 -11.05 -24.88 3.69
N MET A 186 -10.64 -24.39 2.51
CA MET A 186 -11.13 -23.10 1.96
C MET A 186 -12.30 -23.27 0.96
N ASN A 187 -12.80 -24.49 0.77
CA ASN A 187 -13.89 -24.81 -0.15
C ASN A 187 -13.65 -24.30 -1.60
N HIS A 188 -12.47 -24.62 -2.15
CA HIS A 188 -12.07 -24.31 -3.54
C HIS A 188 -11.97 -25.56 -4.44
N PRO A 189 -13.05 -26.32 -4.68
CA PRO A 189 -13.00 -27.60 -5.40
C PRO A 189 -12.61 -27.47 -6.88
N LYS A 190 -12.75 -26.27 -7.46
CA LYS A 190 -12.41 -25.99 -8.87
C LYS A 190 -11.01 -25.42 -9.06
N ALA A 191 -10.31 -25.09 -7.97
CA ALA A 191 -8.98 -24.52 -8.07
C ALA A 191 -7.99 -25.53 -8.65
N LYS A 192 -7.09 -25.04 -9.50
CA LYS A 192 -6.06 -25.86 -10.14
C LYS A 192 -4.69 -25.50 -9.56
N LEU A 193 -3.87 -26.53 -9.40
CA LEU A 193 -2.48 -26.40 -9.01
C LEU A 193 -1.65 -25.94 -10.23
N ASP A 194 -1.67 -24.64 -10.49
CA ASP A 194 -0.90 -24.01 -11.56
C ASP A 194 0.58 -23.81 -11.20
N LYS A 195 1.38 -23.31 -12.15
CA LYS A 195 2.81 -23.09 -11.95
C LYS A 195 3.13 -22.12 -10.80
N LYS A 196 2.28 -21.11 -10.59
CA LYS A 196 2.49 -20.09 -9.55
C LYS A 196 2.24 -20.70 -8.16
N ARG A 197 1.14 -21.42 -7.99
CA ARG A 197 0.80 -22.09 -6.73
C ARG A 197 1.80 -23.19 -6.37
N LYS A 198 2.23 -23.98 -7.36
CA LYS A 198 3.32 -24.97 -7.16
C LYS A 198 4.59 -24.32 -6.66
N LYS A 199 4.98 -23.20 -7.28
CA LYS A 199 6.18 -22.47 -6.88
C LYS A 199 6.06 -21.98 -5.44
N ILE A 200 4.95 -21.36 -5.06
CA ILE A 200 4.75 -20.82 -3.71
C ILE A 200 4.85 -21.91 -2.64
N ILE A 201 4.19 -23.05 -2.84
CA ILE A 201 4.25 -24.16 -1.88
C ILE A 201 5.67 -24.73 -1.80
N LYS A 202 6.35 -24.85 -2.95
CA LYS A 202 7.73 -25.33 -3.01
C LYS A 202 8.69 -24.38 -2.29
N ASP A 203 8.57 -23.08 -2.53
CA ASP A 203 9.40 -22.05 -1.91
C ASP A 203 9.22 -22.10 -0.37
N ALA A 204 7.99 -22.32 0.12
CA ALA A 204 7.72 -22.50 1.54
C ALA A 204 8.37 -23.77 2.13
N LEU A 205 8.37 -24.89 1.41
CA LEU A 205 9.08 -26.12 1.82
C LEU A 205 10.60 -25.92 1.82
N GLU A 206 11.14 -25.18 0.84
CA GLU A 206 12.57 -24.86 0.75
C GLU A 206 13.05 -23.92 1.88
N LEU A 207 12.15 -23.10 2.44
CA LEU A 207 12.41 -22.31 3.65
C LEU A 207 12.48 -23.16 4.93
N GLY A 208 12.12 -24.45 4.86
CA GLY A 208 12.24 -25.39 5.97
C GLY A 208 10.95 -25.62 6.77
N TYR A 209 9.83 -25.05 6.34
CA TYR A 209 8.53 -25.35 6.96
C TYR A 209 8.09 -26.78 6.63
N SER A 210 7.61 -27.50 7.64
CA SER A 210 7.04 -28.83 7.49
C SER A 210 5.64 -28.78 6.87
N ILE A 211 5.19 -29.91 6.29
CA ILE A 211 3.82 -30.05 5.78
C ILE A 211 2.80 -29.72 6.87
N GLY A 212 3.06 -30.13 8.12
CA GLY A 212 2.19 -29.84 9.26
C GLY A 212 2.05 -28.34 9.53
N GLU A 213 3.14 -27.59 9.53
CA GLU A 213 3.14 -26.13 9.72
C GLU A 213 2.41 -25.39 8.59
N LEU A 214 2.59 -25.84 7.34
CA LEU A 214 1.88 -25.24 6.20
C LEU A 214 0.37 -25.52 6.25
N LYS A 215 -0.04 -26.70 6.72
CA LYS A 215 -1.46 -27.01 7.02
C LYS A 215 -1.99 -26.17 8.18
N GLN A 216 -1.21 -25.96 9.24
CA GLN A 216 -1.58 -25.07 10.34
C GLN A 216 -1.76 -23.62 9.88
N ALA A 217 -0.92 -23.13 8.97
CA ALA A 217 -1.12 -21.81 8.35
C ALA A 217 -2.46 -21.73 7.60
N ILE A 218 -2.83 -22.78 6.86
CA ILE A 218 -4.13 -22.87 6.18
C ILE A 218 -5.28 -22.83 7.21
N ASP A 219 -5.19 -23.61 8.28
CA ASP A 219 -6.18 -23.61 9.36
C ASP A 219 -6.31 -22.26 10.07
N GLY A 220 -5.19 -21.59 10.33
CA GLY A 220 -5.22 -20.29 10.98
C GLY A 220 -5.83 -19.21 10.09
N CYS A 221 -5.62 -19.28 8.78
CA CYS A 221 -6.32 -18.42 7.84
C CYS A 221 -7.84 -18.68 7.88
N SER A 222 -8.29 -19.95 7.91
CA SER A 222 -9.72 -20.29 7.94
C SER A 222 -10.42 -19.90 9.25
N LYS A 223 -9.66 -19.81 10.34
CA LYS A 223 -10.14 -19.31 11.64
C LYS A 223 -10.15 -17.78 11.75
N THR A 224 -9.48 -17.07 10.85
CA THR A 224 -9.36 -15.60 10.93
C THR A 224 -10.61 -14.90 10.37
N PRO A 225 -11.42 -14.20 11.19
CA PRO A 225 -12.68 -13.58 10.75
C PRO A 225 -12.52 -12.66 9.54
N HIS A 226 -11.51 -11.79 9.57
CA HIS A 226 -11.25 -10.83 8.51
C HIS A 226 -10.94 -11.53 7.17
N ASN A 227 -10.20 -12.64 7.19
CA ASN A 227 -9.88 -13.40 5.98
C ASN A 227 -11.11 -14.14 5.44
N MET A 228 -12.02 -14.58 6.30
CA MET A 228 -13.24 -15.30 5.93
C MET A 228 -14.43 -14.37 5.62
N GLY A 229 -14.16 -13.12 5.22
CA GLY A 229 -15.21 -12.19 4.80
C GLY A 229 -15.95 -11.46 5.91
N LYS A 230 -15.56 -11.60 7.19
CA LYS A 230 -16.05 -10.74 8.29
C LYS A 230 -15.22 -9.46 8.34
N ASN A 231 -15.28 -8.69 7.26
CA ASN A 231 -14.67 -7.37 7.12
C ASN A 231 -15.67 -6.42 6.47
N ASP A 232 -15.41 -5.11 6.53
CA ASP A 232 -16.32 -4.07 6.04
C ASP A 232 -16.69 -4.25 4.55
N ARG A 233 -15.87 -4.97 3.79
CA ARG A 233 -16.04 -5.20 2.35
C ARG A 233 -16.66 -6.56 2.03
N HIS A 234 -16.93 -7.39 3.04
CA HIS A 234 -17.38 -8.77 2.89
C HIS A 234 -16.51 -9.60 1.91
N GLN A 235 -15.21 -9.28 1.84
CA GLN A 235 -14.27 -9.92 0.90
C GLN A 235 -13.53 -11.08 1.55
N ILE A 236 -13.43 -12.20 0.85
CA ILE A 236 -12.66 -13.36 1.29
C ILE A 236 -11.20 -13.23 0.82
N TYR A 237 -10.25 -13.46 1.73
CA TYR A 237 -8.81 -13.42 1.52
C TYR A 237 -8.18 -14.75 1.94
N ASP A 238 -8.39 -15.78 1.13
CA ASP A 238 -8.03 -17.17 1.43
C ASP A 238 -7.13 -17.82 0.36
N ASP A 239 -6.63 -17.06 -0.62
CA ASP A 239 -5.79 -17.62 -1.67
C ASP A 239 -4.49 -18.18 -1.08
N ILE A 240 -4.09 -19.38 -1.52
CA ILE A 240 -2.87 -20.04 -1.05
C ILE A 240 -1.62 -19.19 -1.28
N GLY A 241 -1.61 -18.32 -2.29
CA GLY A 241 -0.53 -17.38 -2.55
C GLY A 241 -0.46 -16.20 -1.58
N LEU A 242 -1.52 -15.93 -0.82
CA LEU A 242 -1.51 -15.03 0.34
C LEU A 242 -1.01 -15.76 1.60
N ILE A 243 -1.51 -16.98 1.82
CA ILE A 243 -1.25 -17.76 3.04
C ILE A 243 0.23 -18.16 3.12
N LEU A 244 0.78 -18.65 2.01
CA LEU A 244 2.15 -19.19 1.94
C LEU A 244 3.12 -18.23 1.22
N ARG A 245 2.84 -16.93 1.24
CA ARG A 245 3.55 -15.92 0.43
C ARG A 245 5.04 -15.81 0.79
N ASP A 246 5.30 -15.73 2.09
CA ASP A 246 6.60 -15.50 2.72
C ASP A 246 6.52 -15.98 4.18
N SER A 247 7.66 -16.04 4.87
CA SER A 247 7.76 -16.47 6.26
C SER A 247 6.83 -15.69 7.20
N ASP A 248 6.75 -14.36 7.05
CA ASP A 248 5.92 -13.51 7.91
C ASP A 248 4.43 -13.90 7.82
N HIS A 249 3.93 -14.20 6.62
CA HIS A 249 2.54 -14.62 6.44
C HIS A 249 2.29 -16.02 6.98
N ILE A 250 3.21 -16.96 6.72
CA ILE A 250 3.11 -18.35 7.18
C ILE A 250 3.04 -18.38 8.71
N GLU A 251 3.99 -17.72 9.38
CA GLU A 251 4.07 -17.67 10.84
C GLU A 251 2.88 -16.97 11.48
N ARG A 252 2.43 -15.84 10.89
CA ARG A 252 1.22 -15.15 11.35
C ARG A 252 0.01 -16.08 11.34
N PHE A 253 -0.18 -16.83 10.26
CA PHE A 253 -1.32 -17.73 10.17
C PHE A 253 -1.17 -18.96 11.05
N ILE A 254 0.03 -19.54 11.21
CA ILE A 254 0.26 -20.61 12.20
C ILE A 254 -0.15 -20.15 13.60
N ASN A 255 0.24 -18.94 14.00
CA ASN A 255 -0.14 -18.40 15.31
C ASN A 255 -1.67 -18.27 15.47
N ASN A 256 -2.39 -17.94 14.40
CA ASN A 256 -3.85 -17.85 14.40
C ASN A 256 -4.53 -19.22 14.52
N SER A 257 -3.88 -20.35 14.19
CA SER A 257 -4.49 -21.68 14.31
C SER A 257 -4.72 -22.09 15.77
N ASN A 258 -3.94 -21.50 16.68
CA ASN A 258 -3.97 -21.76 18.13
C ASN A 258 -4.91 -20.82 18.90
N ILE A 259 -5.50 -19.81 18.22
CA ILE A 259 -6.42 -18.87 18.85
C ILE A 259 -7.80 -19.54 18.97
N ASN A 260 -8.20 -19.84 20.21
CA ASN A 260 -9.56 -20.26 20.52
C ASN A 260 -10.55 -19.14 20.14
N PRO A 261 -11.68 -19.44 19.47
CA PRO A 261 -12.66 -18.44 19.02
C PRO A 261 -13.40 -17.70 20.15
N HIS A 262 -12.95 -17.81 21.40
CA HIS A 262 -13.56 -17.18 22.58
C HIS A 262 -12.66 -16.20 23.35
N THR A 263 -11.50 -15.82 22.82
CA THR A 263 -10.69 -14.73 23.41
C THR A 263 -10.49 -13.60 22.40
N ASN A 264 -11.58 -12.94 22.04
CA ASN A 264 -11.57 -11.54 21.61
C ASN A 264 -12.83 -10.86 22.17
N GLY A 265 -13.05 -11.07 23.47
CA GLY A 265 -13.84 -10.16 24.29
C GLY A 265 -12.86 -9.24 24.98
N ASP A 266 -12.79 -8.01 24.50
CA ASP A 266 -12.31 -6.85 25.26
C ASP A 266 -10.86 -6.90 25.75
N GLN A 267 -9.91 -6.92 24.82
CA GLN A 267 -8.76 -6.03 25.00
C GLN A 267 -9.06 -4.76 24.21
N SER A 268 -9.82 -3.87 24.84
CA SER A 268 -9.60 -2.45 24.61
C SER A 268 -8.09 -2.23 24.68
N LEU A 269 -7.46 -2.01 23.51
CA LEU A 269 -6.19 -1.30 23.49
C LEU A 269 -6.39 -0.11 24.43
N PRO A 270 -5.49 0.15 25.40
CA PRO A 270 -5.59 1.36 26.18
C PRO A 270 -5.71 2.49 25.17
N ASP A 271 -6.85 3.17 25.20
CA ASP A 271 -7.16 4.30 24.35
C ASP A 271 -6.06 5.33 24.62
N PHE A 272 -5.02 5.28 23.80
CA PHE A 272 -3.80 6.08 23.96
C PHE A 272 -4.09 7.57 23.74
N MET A 273 -5.34 7.89 23.37
CA MET A 273 -5.89 9.22 23.19
C MET A 273 -6.90 9.61 24.29
N LYS A 274 -7.03 8.85 25.38
CA LYS A 274 -7.94 9.22 26.50
C LYS A 274 -7.56 10.54 27.20
N GLY A 275 -6.37 11.07 26.92
CA GLY A 275 -5.90 12.39 27.38
C GLY A 275 -5.90 13.49 26.31
N VAL A 276 -6.39 13.21 25.10
CA VAL A 276 -6.46 14.18 23.98
C VAL A 276 -7.86 14.12 23.38
N LEU A 277 -8.84 14.65 24.12
CA LEU A 277 -10.15 15.06 23.62
C LEU A 277 -10.50 16.42 24.21
#